data_AF-A0A5J4XA51-F1
#
_entry.id   AF-A0A5J4XA51-F1
#
_cell.length_a   1.000
_cell.length_b   1.000
_cell.length_c   1.000
_cell.angle_alpha   90.00
_cell.angle_beta   90.00
_cell.angle_gamma   90.00
#
_symmetry.space_group_name_H-M   'P 1'
#
loop_
_entity.id
_entity.type
_entity.pdbx_description
1 polymer ?
#
loop_
_entity_poly.entity_id
_entity_poly.type
_entity_poly.pdbx_seq_one_letter_code
_entity_poly.pdbx_strand_id
1 'polypeptide(L)'
;MSTLITIPTKIVTYGEIDGVLNDLIEAKAAYDTVVEKHLINQLTSDSKQEILTTIGAENLKMKYPHTLVLFDDAIQVFKNKQLPLFKKLFKNRQPRITYFLCLQDIVGLDAIIQSIDSQFNTRYYLNSSTVSNFTKFGEYFSNIFNYGRLLELMPAIY
;
A
#
# COMPACT_ATOMS: atom_id res chain seq x y z
N MET A 1 -18.74 -12.43 -23.36
CA MET A 1 -17.61 -11.50 -23.21
C MET A 1 -17.52 -11.13 -21.74
N SER A 2 -16.40 -11.38 -21.07
CA SER A 2 -16.21 -10.90 -19.71
C SER A 2 -16.11 -9.38 -19.72
N THR A 3 -16.98 -8.71 -18.97
CA THR A 3 -16.89 -7.27 -18.76
C THR A 3 -15.61 -7.02 -17.98
N LEU A 4 -14.56 -6.53 -18.65
CA LEU A 4 -13.30 -6.19 -17.99
C LEU A 4 -13.57 -5.00 -17.06
N ILE A 5 -13.29 -5.19 -15.78
CA ILE A 5 -13.34 -4.10 -14.81
C ILE A 5 -12.13 -3.21 -15.10
N THR A 6 -12.38 -1.98 -15.53
CA THR A 6 -11.32 -0.99 -15.72
C THR A 6 -11.05 -0.35 -14.36
N ILE A 7 -9.85 -0.56 -13.81
CA ILE A 7 -9.42 0.06 -12.57
C ILE A 7 -8.61 1.32 -12.93
N PRO A 8 -9.05 2.52 -12.50
CA PRO A 8 -8.27 3.74 -12.67
C PRO A 8 -6.87 3.56 -12.08
N THR A 9 -5.84 3.79 -12.90
CA THR A 9 -4.45 3.53 -12.53
C THR A 9 -3.60 4.77 -12.81
N LYS A 10 -2.70 5.10 -11.89
CA LYS A 10 -1.73 6.20 -12.02
C LYS A 10 -0.34 5.66 -11.68
N ILE A 11 0.58 5.76 -12.63
CA ILE A 11 2.00 5.42 -12.41
C ILE A 11 2.69 6.69 -11.91
N VAL A 12 3.46 6.57 -10.83
CA VAL A 12 4.11 7.70 -10.16
C VAL A 12 5.55 7.34 -9.87
N THR A 13 6.47 8.30 -10.03
CA THR A 13 7.87 8.10 -9.67
C THR A 13 8.10 8.22 -8.17
N TYR A 14 9.17 7.61 -7.65
CA TYR A 14 9.54 7.75 -6.23
C TYR A 14 9.81 9.19 -5.78
N GLY A 15 10.19 10.09 -6.71
CA GLY A 15 10.42 11.50 -6.39
C GLY A 15 9.13 12.27 -6.12
N GLU A 16 8.02 11.85 -6.74
CA GLU A 16 6.74 12.56 -6.71
C GLU A 16 5.72 11.90 -5.77
N ILE A 17 5.94 10.64 -5.39
CA ILE A 17 4.98 9.83 -4.62
C ILE A 17 4.56 10.48 -3.31
N ASP A 18 5.46 11.23 -2.66
CA ASP A 18 5.14 11.85 -1.37
C ASP A 18 4.05 12.92 -1.49
N GLY A 19 4.13 13.74 -2.54
CA GLY A 19 3.13 14.76 -2.86
C GLY A 19 1.83 14.12 -3.36
N VAL A 20 1.94 13.18 -4.30
CA VAL A 20 0.75 12.49 -4.84
C VAL A 20 -0.03 11.75 -3.74
N LEU A 21 0.67 11.14 -2.78
CA LEU A 21 0.02 10.47 -1.67
C LEU A 21 -0.66 11.47 -0.71
N ASN A 22 -0.09 12.67 -0.52
CA ASN A 22 -0.74 13.74 0.27
C ASN A 22 -2.03 14.19 -0.41
N ASP A 23 -1.97 14.55 -1.69
CA ASP A 23 -3.14 15.01 -2.44
C ASP A 23 -4.24 13.96 -2.42
N LEU A 24 -3.87 12.67 -2.55
CA LEU A 24 -4.80 11.55 -2.44
C LEU A 24 -5.43 11.45 -1.04
N ILE A 25 -4.64 11.52 0.03
CA ILE A 25 -5.13 11.44 1.42
C ILE A 25 -6.12 12.58 1.70
N GLU A 26 -5.78 13.80 1.28
CA GLU A 26 -6.61 15.00 1.46
C GLU A 26 -7.89 14.92 0.64
N ALA A 27 -7.79 14.56 -0.65
CA ALA A 27 -8.95 14.38 -1.51
C ALA A 27 -9.90 13.31 -0.96
N LYS A 28 -9.38 12.19 -0.44
CA LYS A 28 -10.20 11.14 0.19
C LYS A 28 -10.91 11.66 1.44
N ALA A 29 -10.22 12.39 2.31
CA ALA A 29 -10.85 12.99 3.48
C ALA A 29 -11.95 13.99 3.11
N ALA A 30 -11.73 14.80 2.06
CA ALA A 30 -12.74 15.69 1.52
C ALA A 30 -13.93 14.93 0.93
N TYR A 31 -13.68 13.89 0.14
CA TYR A 31 -14.70 13.00 -0.42
C TYR A 31 -15.57 12.38 0.68
N ASP A 32 -14.95 11.82 1.71
CA ASP A 32 -15.64 11.21 2.83
C ASP A 32 -16.54 12.23 3.54
N THR A 33 -16.00 13.43 3.80
CA THR A 33 -16.76 14.53 4.41
C THR A 33 -17.98 14.90 3.57
N VAL A 34 -17.82 14.99 2.25
CA VAL A 34 -18.90 15.37 1.31
C VAL A 34 -19.99 14.30 1.27
N VAL A 35 -19.60 13.02 1.24
CA VAL A 35 -20.53 11.90 1.20
C VAL A 35 -21.26 11.75 2.53
N GLU A 36 -20.56 11.81 3.66
CA GLU A 36 -21.14 11.65 5.01
C GLU A 36 -22.07 12.80 5.39
N LYS A 37 -21.70 14.04 5.04
CA LYS A 37 -22.51 15.24 5.34
C LYS A 37 -23.50 15.60 4.23
N HIS A 38 -23.60 14.80 3.17
CA HIS A 38 -24.46 15.04 2.00
C HIS A 38 -24.28 16.43 1.36
N LEU A 39 -23.05 16.93 1.29
CA LEU A 39 -22.71 18.28 0.83
C LEU A 39 -22.53 18.39 -0.70
N ILE A 40 -22.97 17.39 -1.45
CA ILE A 40 -22.75 17.27 -2.90
C ILE A 40 -23.27 18.50 -3.67
N ASN A 41 -24.38 19.08 -3.22
CA ASN A 41 -25.01 20.25 -3.85
C ASN A 41 -24.41 21.59 -3.39
N GLN A 42 -23.53 21.59 -2.40
CA GLN A 42 -22.89 22.80 -1.85
C GLN A 42 -21.47 23.00 -2.38
N LEU A 43 -20.94 22.01 -3.10
CA LEU A 43 -19.64 22.10 -3.76
C LEU A 43 -19.73 22.93 -5.04
N THR A 44 -18.71 23.75 -5.27
CA THR A 44 -18.45 24.33 -6.59
C THR A 44 -18.11 23.22 -7.59
N SER A 45 -18.36 23.48 -8.88
CA SER A 45 -18.00 22.56 -9.97
C SER A 45 -16.52 22.17 -9.92
N ASP A 46 -15.67 23.14 -9.64
CA ASP A 46 -14.22 23.00 -9.71
C ASP A 46 -13.70 22.13 -8.57
N SER A 47 -14.13 22.39 -7.33
CA SER A 47 -13.76 21.57 -6.17
C SER A 47 -14.28 20.14 -6.29
N LYS A 48 -15.47 19.96 -6.87
CA LYS A 48 -16.01 18.62 -7.14
C LYS A 48 -15.15 17.89 -8.16
N GLN A 49 -14.77 18.55 -9.25
CA GLN A 49 -13.95 17.96 -10.30
C GLN A 49 -12.55 17.62 -9.79
N GLU A 50 -11.96 18.47 -8.96
CA GLU A 50 -10.65 18.25 -8.35
C GLU A 50 -10.64 16.99 -7.48
N ILE A 51 -11.60 16.84 -6.56
CA ILE A 51 -11.72 15.65 -5.70
C ILE A 51 -11.88 14.37 -6.54
N LEU A 52 -12.77 14.41 -7.53
CA LEU A 52 -13.06 13.28 -8.41
C LEU A 52 -11.83 12.88 -9.24
N THR A 53 -11.13 13.86 -9.79
CA THR A 53 -9.92 13.64 -10.62
C THR A 53 -8.80 13.03 -9.79
N THR A 54 -8.57 13.54 -8.58
CA THR A 54 -7.50 13.05 -7.69
C THR A 54 -7.76 11.63 -7.18
N ILE A 55 -9.02 11.27 -6.90
CA ILE A 55 -9.39 9.91 -6.46
C ILE A 55 -9.51 8.94 -7.64
N GLY A 56 -9.69 9.45 -8.86
CA GLY A 56 -9.98 8.64 -10.05
C GLY A 56 -11.43 8.13 -10.08
N ALA A 57 -12.38 8.89 -9.55
CA ALA A 57 -13.79 8.55 -9.52
C ALA A 57 -14.59 9.35 -10.55
N GLU A 58 -15.58 8.73 -11.20
CA GLU A 58 -16.46 9.43 -12.16
C GLU A 58 -17.55 10.25 -11.46
N ASN A 59 -17.96 9.82 -10.26
CA ASN A 59 -19.02 10.45 -9.50
C ASN A 59 -18.88 10.18 -7.99
N LEU A 60 -19.58 10.96 -7.18
CA LEU A 60 -19.60 10.85 -5.71
C LEU A 60 -20.62 9.81 -5.22
N LYS A 61 -20.94 8.77 -6.01
CA LYS A 61 -21.93 7.75 -5.62
C LYS A 61 -21.32 6.57 -4.86
N MET A 62 -20.00 6.37 -4.96
CA MET A 62 -19.32 5.30 -4.25
C MET A 62 -19.29 5.61 -2.77
N LYS A 63 -19.84 4.71 -1.94
CA LYS A 63 -19.88 4.91 -0.49
C LYS A 63 -18.47 4.99 0.11
N TYR A 64 -17.56 4.13 -0.35
CA TYR A 64 -16.19 4.02 0.15
C TYR A 64 -15.22 3.75 -1.00
N PRO A 65 -14.50 4.76 -1.51
CA PRO A 65 -13.47 4.53 -2.52
C PRO A 65 -12.27 3.87 -1.85
N HIS A 66 -11.93 2.65 -2.24
CA HIS A 66 -10.70 1.97 -1.81
C HIS A 66 -9.57 2.26 -2.79
N THR A 67 -8.36 2.50 -2.29
CA THR A 67 -7.17 2.72 -3.11
C THR A 67 -6.11 1.69 -2.81
N LEU A 68 -5.55 1.10 -3.86
CA LEU A 68 -4.39 0.22 -3.76
C LEU A 68 -3.15 1.00 -4.17
N VAL A 69 -2.11 0.96 -3.33
CA VAL A 69 -0.82 1.57 -3.60
C VAL A 69 0.22 0.46 -3.70
N LEU A 70 0.84 0.31 -4.87
CA LEU A 70 1.82 -0.73 -5.16
C LEU A 70 3.21 -0.11 -5.28
N PHE A 71 4.13 -0.56 -4.43
CA PHE A 71 5.55 -0.27 -4.53
C PHE A 71 6.27 -1.49 -5.09
N ASP A 72 6.89 -1.35 -6.26
CA ASP A 72 7.59 -2.45 -6.95
C ASP A 72 8.93 -2.83 -6.28
N ASP A 73 9.64 -1.84 -5.74
CA ASP A 73 10.82 -2.04 -4.90
C ASP A 73 10.83 -1.03 -3.74
N ALA A 74 10.22 -1.44 -2.62
CA ALA A 74 10.09 -0.58 -1.46
C ALA A 74 11.38 -0.46 -0.63
N ILE A 75 12.45 -1.20 -0.96
CA ILE A 75 13.68 -1.25 -0.14
C ILE A 75 14.25 0.16 0.08
N GLN A 76 14.25 1.02 -0.94
CA GLN A 76 14.83 2.36 -0.85
C GLN A 76 14.09 3.24 0.17
N VAL A 77 12.77 3.08 0.28
CA VAL A 77 11.93 3.82 1.23
C VAL A 77 12.31 3.44 2.66
N PHE A 78 12.59 2.16 2.91
CA PHE A 78 12.93 1.65 4.23
C PHE A 78 14.39 1.86 4.64
N LYS A 79 15.31 2.02 3.68
CA LYS A 79 16.71 2.37 3.95
C LYS A 79 16.85 3.75 4.61
N ASN A 80 15.98 4.70 4.27
CA ASN A 80 16.05 6.05 4.82
C ASN A 80 14.83 6.38 5.71
N LYS A 81 14.99 6.14 7.01
CA LYS A 81 13.97 6.42 8.04
C LYS A 81 13.58 7.90 8.17
N GLN A 82 14.38 8.82 7.64
CA GLN A 82 14.07 10.24 7.66
C GLN A 82 13.11 10.67 6.54
N LEU A 83 12.92 9.82 5.51
CA LEU A 83 12.00 10.13 4.43
C LEU A 83 10.58 10.39 4.97
N PRO A 84 9.92 11.46 4.54
CA PRO A 84 8.52 11.71 4.87
C PRO A 84 7.63 10.51 4.51
N LEU A 85 7.90 9.88 3.35
CA LEU A 85 7.18 8.70 2.89
C LEU A 85 7.30 7.51 3.85
N PHE A 86 8.49 7.26 4.42
CA PHE A 86 8.68 6.23 5.45
C PHE A 86 7.72 6.49 6.61
N LYS A 87 7.76 7.69 7.20
CA LYS A 87 6.89 8.03 8.33
C LYS A 87 5.40 7.91 7.99
N LYS A 88 5.00 8.26 6.76
CA LYS A 88 3.60 8.12 6.30
C LYS A 88 3.18 6.66 6.23
N LEU A 89 3.99 5.76 5.66
CA LEU A 89 3.64 4.34 5.57
C LEU A 89 3.38 3.72 6.96
N PHE A 90 4.08 4.18 8.01
CA PHE A 90 3.87 3.71 9.38
C PHE A 90 2.75 4.43 10.14
N LYS A 91 2.50 5.72 9.86
CA LYS A 91 1.51 6.53 10.59
C LYS A 91 0.14 6.56 9.91
N ASN A 92 0.08 6.29 8.62
CA ASN A 92 -1.14 6.42 7.84
C ASN A 92 -2.01 5.16 7.99
N ARG A 93 -2.79 5.12 9.08
CA ARG A 93 -3.84 4.13 9.30
C ARG A 93 -5.17 4.52 8.65
N GLN A 94 -5.15 5.22 7.52
CA GLN A 94 -6.40 5.51 6.82
C GLN A 94 -7.08 4.19 6.42
N PRO A 95 -8.34 3.94 6.83
CA PRO A 95 -9.00 2.63 6.72
C PRO A 95 -9.31 2.18 5.28
N ARG A 96 -8.90 2.94 4.25
CA ARG A 96 -9.28 2.72 2.84
C ARG A 96 -8.12 2.85 1.85
N ILE A 97 -6.88 2.83 2.34
CA ILE A 97 -5.68 2.70 1.49
C ILE A 97 -4.96 1.41 1.88
N THR A 98 -4.76 0.54 0.90
CA THR A 98 -4.01 -0.72 1.09
C THR A 98 -2.68 -0.61 0.36
N TYR A 99 -1.59 -0.80 1.11
CA TYR A 99 -0.24 -0.74 0.58
C TYR A 99 0.27 -2.15 0.29
N PHE A 100 0.73 -2.38 -0.93
CA PHE A 100 1.54 -3.53 -1.31
C PHE A 100 2.98 -3.08 -1.45
N LEU A 101 3.86 -3.73 -0.71
CA LEU A 101 5.28 -3.42 -0.68
C LEU A 101 6.05 -4.64 -1.19
N CYS A 102 6.49 -4.59 -2.43
CA CYS A 102 7.34 -5.62 -3.00
C CYS A 102 8.79 -5.37 -2.55
N LEU A 103 9.43 -6.44 -2.10
CA LEU A 103 10.81 -6.45 -1.63
C LEU A 103 11.51 -7.62 -2.31
N GLN A 104 12.55 -7.34 -3.08
CA GLN A 104 13.22 -8.36 -3.92
C GLN A 104 14.35 -9.09 -3.19
N ASP A 105 15.01 -8.46 -2.21
CA ASP A 105 16.16 -9.04 -1.50
C ASP A 105 15.98 -9.04 0.02
N ILE A 106 15.80 -10.24 0.58
CA ILE A 106 15.64 -10.52 2.01
C ILE A 106 16.96 -10.35 2.78
N VAL A 107 18.11 -10.32 2.10
CA VAL A 107 19.43 -10.26 2.73
C VAL A 107 19.73 -8.88 3.34
N GLY A 108 19.14 -7.81 2.82
CA GLY A 108 19.27 -6.44 3.35
C GLY A 108 18.18 -6.06 4.37
N LEU A 109 17.35 -7.01 4.76
CA LEU A 109 16.02 -6.76 5.31
C LEU A 109 15.96 -6.87 6.85
N ASP A 110 16.95 -7.39 7.57
CA ASP A 110 16.89 -7.64 9.03
C ASP A 110 16.38 -6.46 9.88
N ALA A 111 17.02 -5.30 9.74
CA ALA A 111 16.68 -4.10 10.49
C ALA A 111 15.37 -3.46 10.00
N ILE A 112 14.99 -3.75 8.75
CA ILE A 112 13.82 -3.20 8.07
C ILE A 112 12.59 -4.07 8.39
N ILE A 113 12.68 -5.40 8.27
CA ILE A 113 11.67 -6.38 8.66
C ILE A 113 11.30 -6.17 10.11
N GLN A 114 12.23 -6.03 11.04
CA GLN A 114 11.86 -5.75 12.44
C GLN A 114 11.02 -4.47 12.60
N SER A 115 11.32 -3.42 11.81
CA SER A 115 10.53 -2.19 11.84
C SER A 115 9.14 -2.32 11.17
N ILE A 116 9.04 -3.21 10.18
CA ILE A 116 7.82 -3.54 9.42
C ILE A 116 6.95 -4.54 10.21
N ASP A 117 7.54 -5.49 10.93
CA ASP A 117 6.88 -6.68 11.48
C ASP A 117 5.75 -6.37 12.45
N SER A 118 5.92 -5.30 13.23
CA SER A 118 4.94 -4.88 14.22
C SER A 118 3.74 -4.14 13.64
N GLN A 119 3.76 -3.79 12.33
CA GLN A 119 2.81 -2.82 11.76
C GLN A 119 2.10 -3.26 10.47
N PHE A 120 2.56 -4.31 9.79
CA PHE A 120 1.89 -4.84 8.59
C PHE A 120 1.04 -6.07 8.89
N ASN A 121 -0.21 -6.05 8.43
CA ASN A 121 -1.22 -7.05 8.77
C ASN A 121 -1.00 -8.42 8.14
N THR A 122 -0.37 -8.49 6.96
CA THR A 122 -0.27 -9.73 6.18
C THR A 122 1.02 -9.74 5.38
N ARG A 123 1.66 -10.91 5.32
CA ARG A 123 2.92 -11.14 4.61
C ARG A 123 2.75 -12.28 3.60
N TYR A 124 3.22 -12.05 2.38
CA TYR A 124 3.31 -13.05 1.34
C TYR A 124 4.77 -13.22 0.95
N TYR A 125 5.24 -14.46 0.92
CA TYR A 125 6.59 -14.79 0.51
C TYR A 125 6.54 -15.56 -0.78
N LEU A 126 7.15 -14.99 -1.81
CA LEU A 126 7.33 -15.64 -3.10
C LEU A 126 8.75 -16.16 -3.13
N ASN A 127 8.88 -17.48 -3.23
CA ASN A 127 10.15 -18.17 -3.01
C ASN A 127 11.16 -17.85 -4.14
N SER A 128 12.40 -17.52 -3.76
CA SER A 128 13.54 -17.44 -4.68
C SER A 128 14.35 -18.72 -4.56
N SER A 129 14.70 -19.36 -5.68
CA SER A 129 15.40 -20.66 -5.73
C SER A 129 16.84 -20.68 -5.15
N THR A 130 17.30 -19.59 -4.54
CA THR A 130 18.67 -19.40 -4.03
C THR A 130 18.79 -19.85 -2.58
N VAL A 131 19.66 -20.85 -2.34
CA VAL A 131 19.91 -21.51 -1.04
C VAL A 131 20.26 -20.53 0.09
N SER A 132 20.97 -19.43 -0.19
CA SER A 132 21.31 -18.40 0.80
C SER A 132 20.08 -17.69 1.40
N ASN A 133 19.04 -17.52 0.59
CA ASN A 133 17.80 -16.89 1.02
C ASN A 133 16.99 -17.84 1.89
N PHE A 134 17.04 -19.16 1.64
CA PHE A 134 16.38 -20.18 2.47
C PHE A 134 16.96 -20.29 3.88
N THR A 135 18.29 -20.27 4.04
CA THR A 135 18.92 -20.39 5.37
C THR A 135 18.61 -19.17 6.24
N LYS A 136 18.75 -17.96 5.68
CA LYS A 136 18.36 -16.73 6.36
C LYS A 136 16.85 -16.68 6.64
N PHE A 137 16.02 -17.07 5.67
CA PHE A 137 14.58 -17.19 5.87
C PHE A 137 14.24 -18.13 7.03
N GLY A 138 14.90 -19.29 7.14
CA GLY A 138 14.73 -20.18 8.29
C GLY A 138 15.08 -19.52 9.64
N GLU A 139 16.20 -18.80 9.71
CA GLU A 139 16.71 -18.13 10.92
C GLU A 139 15.88 -16.91 11.36
N TYR A 140 15.35 -16.10 10.42
CA TYR A 140 14.50 -14.95 10.77
C TYR A 140 13.14 -15.40 11.29
N PHE A 141 12.58 -16.43 10.68
CA PHE A 141 11.22 -16.84 10.98
C PHE A 141 11.12 -17.70 12.24
N SER A 142 12.15 -18.48 12.59
CA SER A 142 12.21 -19.16 13.90
C SER A 142 12.11 -18.18 15.07
N ASN A 143 12.56 -16.92 14.88
CA ASN A 143 12.45 -15.86 15.89
C ASN A 143 11.09 -15.14 15.90
N ILE A 144 10.32 -15.18 14.80
CA ILE A 144 9.02 -14.48 14.66
C ILE A 144 7.82 -15.43 14.93
N PHE A 145 7.97 -16.74 14.73
CA PHE A 145 6.88 -17.73 14.79
C PHE A 145 6.26 -18.03 16.16
N ASN A 146 6.68 -17.37 17.23
CA ASN A 146 5.93 -17.41 18.49
C ASN A 146 4.56 -16.69 18.41
N TYR A 147 4.23 -15.98 17.32
CA TYR A 147 3.03 -15.10 17.30
C TYR A 147 2.11 -15.10 16.06
N GLY A 148 2.26 -15.95 15.02
CA GLY A 148 1.32 -15.86 13.89
C GLY A 148 1.36 -16.96 12.83
N ARG A 149 0.18 -17.30 12.32
CA ARG A 149 -0.15 -18.42 11.41
C ARG A 149 0.45 -18.19 9.99
N LEU A 150 1.25 -19.14 9.51
CA LEU A 150 1.68 -19.22 8.11
C LEU A 150 0.54 -19.71 7.22
N LEU A 151 0.34 -19.03 6.09
CA LEU A 151 -0.37 -19.56 4.92
C LEU A 151 0.69 -19.73 3.83
N GLU A 152 1.31 -20.91 3.79
CA GLU A 152 2.19 -21.31 2.70
C GLU A 152 1.35 -21.63 1.47
N LEU A 153 1.47 -20.82 0.42
CA LEU A 153 1.13 -21.24 -0.94
C LEU A 153 2.41 -21.74 -1.59
N MET A 154 2.78 -22.98 -1.30
CA MET A 154 3.81 -23.67 -2.06
C MET A 154 3.21 -24.07 -3.42
N PRO A 155 3.80 -23.71 -4.56
CA PRO A 155 3.56 -24.48 -5.77
C PRO A 155 4.26 -25.83 -5.58
N ALA A 156 3.49 -26.91 -5.62
CA ALA A 156 4.03 -28.25 -5.77
C ALA A 156 4.76 -28.29 -7.12
N ILE A 157 6.09 -28.25 -7.07
CA ILE A 157 6.95 -28.50 -8.22
C ILE A 157 7.03 -30.03 -8.34
N TYR A 158 6.43 -30.57 -9.41
CA TYR A 158 6.65 -31.94 -9.88
C TYR A 158 7.98 -32.04 -10.62
#